data_AF-A0AAU5YYL4-F1
#
_entry.id   AF-A0AAU5YYL4-F1
#
_cell.length_a   1.000
_cell.length_b   1.000
_cell.length_c   1.000
_cell.angle_alpha   90.00
_cell.angle_beta   90.00
_cell.angle_gamma   90.00
#
_symmetry.space_group_name_H-M   'P 1'
#
loop_
_entity.id
_entity.type
_entity.pdbx_description
1 polymer ?
#
loop_
_entity_poly.entity_id
_entity_poly.type
_entity_poly.pdbx_seq_one_letter_code
_entity_poly.pdbx_strand_id
1 'polypeptide(L)'
;MDLDPALAALRPLGGFFALHTPPGGSVEPSGPLPTLAQAYAEPLETPQNPETPDSATSDVYRDPLTFRVRKVTRALRAPEGRIGASVAQQGLAARLWSVTLGCAVLYGSVPDLAPGLLRWDPDAGAPDDLWLTEVRARPGDAATVAATVLDGHLEPLSAALRARHPVAPGLLRGNAGSALAGTARQLGQWARAHGRPDVAARARALTAELFTHPLLADTGTLTGTAFRRRSCCLYYRVPGGGLCGDCCFTRPPRSSPRAPSG
;
A
#
# COMPACT_ATOMS: atom_id res chain seq x y z
N MET A 1 -20.98 14.10 -8.53
CA MET A 1 -19.88 14.30 -9.50
C MET A 1 -19.54 12.92 -9.99
N ASP A 2 -19.66 12.68 -11.30
CA ASP A 2 -19.36 11.36 -11.85
C ASP A 2 -17.85 11.10 -11.73
N LEU A 3 -17.49 9.85 -11.44
CA LEU A 3 -16.10 9.42 -11.37
C LEU A 3 -15.51 9.47 -12.78
N ASP A 4 -14.55 10.38 -12.98
CA ASP A 4 -13.81 10.47 -14.24
C ASP A 4 -13.13 9.13 -14.56
N PRO A 5 -13.47 8.47 -15.69
CA PRO A 5 -12.87 7.18 -16.05
C PRO A 5 -11.34 7.22 -16.25
N ALA A 6 -10.77 8.39 -16.52
CA ALA A 6 -9.32 8.58 -16.63
C ALA A 6 -8.64 8.93 -15.29
N LEU A 7 -9.43 9.16 -14.23
CA LEU A 7 -8.98 9.61 -12.91
C LEU A 7 -7.99 10.80 -12.98
N ALA A 8 -8.20 11.72 -13.92
CA ALA A 8 -7.23 12.75 -14.29
C ALA A 8 -6.90 13.73 -13.14
N ALA A 9 -7.84 13.94 -12.21
CA ALA A 9 -7.63 14.81 -11.04
C ALA A 9 -6.61 14.25 -10.05
N LEU A 10 -6.26 12.96 -10.13
CA LEU A 10 -5.21 12.36 -9.30
C LEU A 10 -3.80 12.66 -9.82
N ARG A 11 -3.63 12.90 -11.13
CA ARG A 11 -2.31 13.05 -11.76
C ARG A 11 -1.45 14.16 -11.11
N PRO A 12 -1.99 15.36 -10.79
CA PRO A 12 -1.21 16.41 -10.14
C PRO A 12 -0.77 16.10 -8.71
N LEU A 13 -1.34 15.07 -8.07
CA LEU A 13 -0.97 14.66 -6.71
C LEU A 13 0.32 13.80 -6.68
N GLY A 14 0.78 13.32 -7.84
CA GLY A 14 2.01 12.54 -8.01
C GLY A 14 1.78 11.04 -8.22
N GLY A 15 2.89 10.31 -8.44
CA GLY A 15 2.86 8.91 -8.90
C GLY A 15 2.13 7.94 -7.98
N PHE A 16 2.15 8.17 -6.66
CA PHE A 16 1.40 7.32 -5.70
C PHE A 16 -0.12 7.48 -5.83
N PHE A 17 -0.63 8.58 -6.36
CA PHE A 17 -2.06 8.82 -6.53
C PHE A 17 -2.56 8.41 -7.92
N ALA A 18 -1.76 8.57 -8.96
CA ALA A 18 -2.15 8.22 -10.33
C ALA A 18 -2.42 6.72 -10.47
N LEU A 19 -3.45 6.29 -11.16
CA LEU A 19 -3.76 4.87 -11.41
C LEU A 19 -4.00 4.69 -12.91
N HIS A 20 -3.37 3.69 -13.52
CA HIS A 20 -3.60 3.40 -14.93
C HIS A 20 -5.00 2.80 -15.11
N THR A 21 -5.79 3.34 -16.03
CA THR A 21 -7.16 2.91 -16.36
C THR A 21 -7.33 2.78 -17.87
N PRO A 22 -8.29 1.98 -18.39
CA PRO A 22 -8.42 1.76 -19.83
C PRO A 22 -8.65 3.05 -20.62
N PRO A 23 -9.52 4.00 -20.18
CA PRO A 23 -9.70 5.29 -20.85
C PRO A 23 -8.55 6.27 -20.62
N GLY A 24 -7.63 5.98 -19.70
CA GLY A 24 -6.52 6.87 -19.32
C GLY A 24 -5.42 6.98 -20.36
N GLY A 25 -5.47 6.19 -21.44
CA GLY A 25 -4.45 6.14 -22.50
C GLY A 25 -3.13 5.51 -22.03
N SER A 26 -3.16 4.79 -20.92
CA SER A 26 -2.00 4.09 -20.38
C SER A 26 -1.58 2.96 -21.30
N VAL A 27 -0.28 2.91 -21.63
CA VAL A 27 0.29 1.81 -22.43
C VAL A 27 0.07 0.52 -21.64
N GLU A 28 -0.59 -0.46 -22.25
CA GLU A 28 -0.77 -1.76 -21.61
C GLU A 28 0.59 -2.39 -21.31
N PRO A 29 0.73 -3.10 -20.18
CA PRO A 29 1.97 -3.78 -19.84
C PRO A 29 2.39 -4.73 -20.97
N SER A 30 3.70 -4.86 -21.20
CA SER A 30 4.26 -5.71 -22.26
C SER A 30 4.03 -7.23 -22.07
N GLY A 31 3.25 -7.64 -21.06
CA GLY A 31 2.91 -9.03 -20.74
C GLY A 31 1.80 -9.16 -19.69
N PRO A 32 1.29 -10.38 -19.43
CA PRO A 32 0.22 -10.59 -18.47
C PRO A 32 0.71 -10.34 -17.04
N LEU A 33 0.23 -9.26 -16.42
CA LEU A 33 0.49 -8.97 -15.01
C LEU A 33 -0.44 -9.79 -14.10
N PRO A 34 0.05 -10.30 -12.96
CA PRO A 34 -0.80 -10.91 -11.96
C PRO A 34 -1.75 -9.88 -11.35
N THR A 35 -2.93 -10.32 -10.95
CA THR A 35 -3.86 -9.52 -10.14
C THR A 35 -3.41 -9.47 -8.68
N LEU A 36 -3.85 -8.47 -7.93
CA LEU A 36 -3.66 -8.46 -6.48
C LEU A 36 -4.32 -9.65 -5.79
N ALA A 37 -5.45 -10.16 -6.32
CA ALA A 37 -6.06 -11.40 -5.84
C ALA A 37 -5.09 -12.59 -5.94
N GLN A 38 -4.41 -12.74 -7.08
CA GLN A 38 -3.37 -13.77 -7.26
C GLN A 38 -2.16 -13.54 -6.36
N ALA A 39 -1.78 -12.28 -6.12
CA ALA A 39 -0.66 -11.95 -5.23
C ALA A 39 -0.94 -12.26 -3.75
N TYR A 40 -2.20 -12.22 -3.32
CA TYR A 40 -2.60 -12.55 -1.96
C TYR A 40 -2.84 -14.04 -1.74
N ALA A 41 -3.04 -14.81 -2.81
CA ALA A 41 -3.23 -16.25 -2.73
C ALA A 41 -2.03 -16.94 -2.06
N GLU A 42 -2.27 -18.06 -1.38
CA GLU A 42 -1.20 -18.90 -0.87
C GLU A 42 -0.33 -19.40 -2.03
N PRO A 43 0.99 -19.60 -1.82
CA PRO A 43 1.83 -20.19 -2.85
C PRO A 43 1.27 -21.55 -3.25
N LEU A 44 1.03 -21.76 -4.54
CA LEU A 44 0.77 -23.11 -5.05
C LEU A 44 1.98 -23.97 -4.67
N GLU A 45 1.72 -25.14 -4.06
CA GLU A 45 2.79 -26.10 -3.77
C GLU A 45 3.64 -26.32 -5.03
N THR A 46 4.96 -26.23 -4.89
CA THR A 46 5.88 -26.43 -6.01
C THR A 46 5.59 -27.81 -6.63
N PRO A 47 5.24 -27.91 -7.93
CA PRO A 47 5.11 -29.19 -8.57
C PRO A 47 6.43 -29.94 -8.44
N GLN A 48 6.39 -31.17 -7.92
CA GLN A 48 7.57 -32.01 -7.68
C GLN A 48 8.26 -32.50 -8.97
N ASN A 49 7.80 -32.08 -10.16
CA ASN A 49 8.37 -32.48 -11.45
C ASN A 49 8.62 -31.25 -12.36
N PRO A 50 9.87 -31.00 -12.79
CA PRO A 50 10.23 -29.86 -13.63
C PRO A 50 10.14 -30.11 -15.15
N GLU A 51 9.41 -31.11 -15.62
CA GLU A 51 9.46 -31.50 -17.05
C GLU A 51 8.23 -31.04 -17.85
N THR A 52 8.21 -29.77 -18.26
CA THR A 52 7.62 -29.35 -19.55
C THR A 52 8.21 -28.00 -19.98
N PRO A 53 8.85 -27.87 -21.17
CA PRO A 53 9.58 -26.66 -21.55
C PRO A 53 8.73 -25.48 -22.07
N ASP A 54 7.40 -25.57 -22.10
CA ASP A 54 6.57 -24.67 -22.92
C ASP A 54 5.89 -23.51 -22.16
N SER A 55 6.30 -23.20 -20.91
CA SER A 55 5.66 -22.15 -20.08
C SER A 55 6.55 -20.97 -19.69
N ALA A 56 7.63 -20.71 -20.42
CA ALA A 56 8.65 -19.72 -20.02
C ALA A 56 8.14 -18.27 -19.88
N THR A 57 6.99 -17.93 -20.45
CA THR A 57 6.39 -16.57 -20.35
C THR A 57 5.42 -16.42 -19.16
N SER A 58 4.97 -17.51 -18.54
CA SER A 58 4.09 -17.51 -17.36
C SER A 58 4.87 -17.44 -16.03
N ASP A 59 6.21 -17.47 -16.07
CA ASP A 59 7.02 -17.84 -14.91
C ASP A 59 7.63 -16.65 -14.14
N VAL A 60 7.69 -15.44 -14.72
CA VAL A 60 8.40 -14.29 -14.12
C VAL A 60 7.82 -13.89 -12.76
N TYR A 61 6.50 -14.04 -12.58
CA TYR A 61 5.79 -13.66 -11.36
C TYR A 61 4.97 -14.81 -10.75
N ARG A 62 5.48 -16.05 -10.78
CA ARG A 62 4.83 -17.20 -10.11
C ARG A 62 4.49 -16.93 -8.63
N ASP A 63 5.35 -16.19 -7.94
CA ASP A 63 5.08 -15.64 -6.60
C ASP A 63 5.43 -14.13 -6.58
N PRO A 64 4.50 -13.25 -6.95
CA PRO A 64 4.76 -11.81 -7.10
C PRO A 64 5.06 -11.14 -5.77
N LEU A 65 4.46 -11.64 -4.68
CA LEU A 65 4.64 -11.08 -3.35
C LEU A 65 6.05 -11.39 -2.82
N THR A 66 6.50 -12.64 -2.92
CA THR A 66 7.89 -13.01 -2.58
C THR A 66 8.90 -12.28 -3.47
N PHE A 67 8.60 -12.12 -4.77
CA PHE A 67 9.43 -11.33 -5.67
C PHE A 67 9.60 -9.88 -5.16
N ARG A 68 8.49 -9.19 -4.88
CA ARG A 68 8.53 -7.80 -4.38
C ARG A 68 9.28 -7.70 -3.06
N VAL A 69 9.02 -8.61 -2.11
CA VAL A 69 9.72 -8.59 -0.81
C VAL A 69 11.23 -8.77 -0.99
N ARG A 70 11.67 -9.71 -1.84
CA ARG A 70 13.09 -9.90 -2.14
C ARG A 70 13.70 -8.68 -2.81
N LYS A 71 12.99 -8.06 -3.76
CA LYS A 71 13.43 -6.80 -4.41
C LYS A 71 13.63 -5.70 -3.38
N VAL A 72 12.64 -5.45 -2.52
CA VAL A 72 12.72 -4.41 -1.48
C VAL A 72 13.83 -4.72 -0.47
N THR A 73 13.96 -5.98 -0.04
CA THR A 73 15.04 -6.41 0.87
C THR A 73 16.42 -6.09 0.29
N ARG A 74 16.64 -6.43 -0.99
CA ARG A 74 17.91 -6.15 -1.69
C ARG A 74 18.16 -4.66 -1.84
N ALA A 75 17.17 -3.90 -2.27
CA ALA A 75 17.28 -2.45 -2.45
C ALA A 75 17.64 -1.73 -1.14
N LEU A 76 17.07 -2.18 -0.02
CA LEU A 76 17.37 -1.64 1.31
C LEU A 76 18.65 -2.20 1.94
N ARG A 77 19.27 -3.23 1.34
CA ARG A 77 20.31 -4.03 1.99
C ARG A 77 19.88 -4.47 3.39
N ALA A 78 18.61 -4.83 3.53
CA ALA A 78 18.02 -5.11 4.82
C ALA A 78 18.61 -6.39 5.43
N PRO A 79 19.03 -6.38 6.70
CA PRO A 79 19.65 -7.54 7.33
C PRO A 79 18.68 -8.70 7.56
N GLU A 80 17.37 -8.44 7.60
CA GLU A 80 16.35 -9.49 7.70
C GLU A 80 15.22 -9.32 6.69
N GLY A 81 14.71 -10.44 6.16
CA GLY A 81 13.60 -10.44 5.20
C GLY A 81 12.31 -9.81 5.73
N ARG A 82 12.05 -9.86 7.06
CA ARG A 82 10.89 -9.22 7.68
C ARG A 82 10.87 -7.69 7.55
N ILE A 83 12.03 -7.06 7.40
CA ILE A 83 12.13 -5.62 7.12
C ILE A 83 11.66 -5.36 5.69
N GLY A 84 12.13 -6.17 4.73
CA GLY A 84 11.66 -6.10 3.35
C GLY A 84 10.16 -6.33 3.23
N ALA A 85 9.61 -7.30 3.97
CA ALA A 85 8.18 -7.56 4.03
C ALA A 85 7.39 -6.37 4.59
N SER A 86 7.87 -5.79 5.70
CA SER A 86 7.30 -4.57 6.29
C SER A 86 7.25 -3.41 5.30
N VAL A 87 8.38 -3.10 4.65
CA VAL A 87 8.47 -1.94 3.73
C VAL A 87 7.71 -2.20 2.42
N ALA A 88 7.74 -3.41 1.88
CA ALA A 88 6.94 -3.80 0.72
C ALA A 88 5.44 -3.63 1.00
N GLN A 89 4.97 -4.11 2.14
CA GLN A 89 3.58 -3.94 2.57
C GLN A 89 3.21 -2.48 2.74
N GLN A 90 4.08 -1.69 3.39
CA GLN A 90 3.84 -0.27 3.61
C GLN A 90 3.76 0.51 2.28
N GLY A 91 4.60 0.16 1.29
CA GLY A 91 4.56 0.76 -0.04
C GLY A 91 3.23 0.50 -0.76
N LEU A 92 2.77 -0.76 -0.77
CA LEU A 92 1.49 -1.12 -1.39
C LEU A 92 0.30 -0.54 -0.62
N ALA A 93 0.36 -0.48 0.72
CA ALA A 93 -0.66 0.19 1.52
C ALA A 93 -0.73 1.70 1.22
N ALA A 94 0.42 2.37 1.12
CA ALA A 94 0.46 3.78 0.73
C ALA A 94 -0.11 4.00 -0.67
N ARG A 95 0.13 3.06 -1.60
CA ARG A 95 -0.43 3.11 -2.94
C ARG A 95 -1.96 3.03 -2.94
N LEU A 96 -2.52 2.02 -2.27
CA LEU A 96 -3.97 1.81 -2.16
C LEU A 96 -4.67 2.97 -1.45
N TRP A 97 -4.09 3.48 -0.35
CA TRP A 97 -4.60 4.65 0.34
C TRP A 97 -4.57 5.90 -0.54
N SER A 98 -3.50 6.12 -1.29
CA SER A 98 -3.35 7.31 -2.13
C SER A 98 -4.38 7.38 -3.24
N VAL A 99 -4.57 6.29 -3.98
CA VAL A 99 -5.65 6.21 -4.98
C VAL A 99 -7.02 6.42 -4.32
N THR A 100 -7.34 5.63 -3.30
CA THR A 100 -8.70 5.60 -2.73
C THR A 100 -9.05 6.90 -2.03
N LEU A 101 -8.18 7.43 -1.17
CA LEU A 101 -8.42 8.68 -0.45
C LEU A 101 -8.40 9.88 -1.40
N GLY A 102 -7.50 9.89 -2.39
CA GLY A 102 -7.47 10.90 -3.44
C GLY A 102 -8.80 10.96 -4.20
N CYS A 103 -9.31 9.80 -4.62
CA CYS A 103 -10.60 9.71 -5.30
C CYS A 103 -11.76 10.19 -4.42
N ALA A 104 -11.86 9.65 -3.20
CA ALA A 104 -12.93 10.01 -2.27
C ALA A 104 -13.00 11.52 -2.03
N VAL A 105 -11.85 12.18 -1.87
CA VAL A 105 -11.79 13.61 -1.57
C VAL A 105 -12.03 14.50 -2.80
N LEU A 106 -11.56 14.09 -3.98
CA LEU A 106 -11.62 14.90 -5.20
C LEU A 106 -12.89 14.67 -6.03
N TYR A 107 -13.40 13.43 -6.04
CA TYR A 107 -14.58 13.03 -6.81
C TYR A 107 -15.82 12.77 -5.95
N GLY A 108 -15.66 12.59 -4.63
CA GLY A 108 -16.75 12.14 -3.75
C GLY A 108 -17.15 10.67 -3.96
N SER A 109 -16.34 9.93 -4.72
CA SER A 109 -16.53 8.52 -5.08
C SER A 109 -15.17 7.84 -5.20
N VAL A 110 -15.14 6.52 -5.12
CA VAL A 110 -13.95 5.71 -5.34
C VAL A 110 -14.19 4.70 -6.46
N PRO A 111 -13.17 4.32 -7.24
CA PRO A 111 -13.29 3.17 -8.13
C PRO A 111 -13.48 1.89 -7.32
N ASP A 112 -14.17 0.90 -7.89
CA ASP A 112 -14.13 -0.48 -7.42
C ASP A 112 -12.72 -1.03 -7.61
N LEU A 113 -12.02 -1.22 -6.49
CA LEU A 113 -10.64 -1.70 -6.46
C LEU A 113 -10.55 -3.19 -6.11
N ALA A 114 -11.63 -3.97 -6.27
CA ALA A 114 -11.61 -5.40 -5.97
C ALA A 114 -10.30 -6.07 -6.43
N PRO A 115 -9.62 -6.89 -5.62
CA PRO A 115 -8.26 -7.37 -5.92
C PRO A 115 -8.09 -8.08 -7.27
N GLY A 116 -9.16 -8.67 -7.81
CA GLY A 116 -9.16 -9.29 -9.14
C GLY A 116 -9.20 -8.29 -10.32
N LEU A 117 -9.54 -7.04 -10.09
CA LEU A 117 -9.57 -5.96 -11.09
C LEU A 117 -8.26 -5.18 -11.14
N LEU A 118 -7.40 -5.30 -10.12
CA LEU A 118 -6.10 -4.62 -10.06
C LEU A 118 -4.99 -5.54 -10.53
N ARG A 119 -4.48 -5.28 -11.72
CA ARG A 119 -3.24 -5.88 -12.25
C ARG A 119 -2.04 -5.15 -11.66
N TRP A 120 -1.09 -5.90 -11.13
CA TRP A 120 0.05 -5.38 -10.39
C TRP A 120 1.37 -5.85 -10.99
N ASP A 121 2.26 -4.90 -11.26
CA ASP A 121 3.65 -5.17 -11.59
C ASP A 121 4.49 -5.13 -10.28
N PRO A 122 4.96 -6.29 -9.78
CA PRO A 122 5.75 -6.34 -8.55
C PRO A 122 7.21 -5.88 -8.76
N ASP A 123 7.64 -5.62 -10.00
CA ASP A 123 8.94 -5.03 -10.32
C ASP A 123 8.84 -3.51 -10.50
N ALA A 124 7.76 -2.97 -11.04
CA ALA A 124 7.66 -1.53 -11.26
C ALA A 124 7.51 -0.70 -9.97
N GLY A 125 7.68 0.62 -10.10
CA GLY A 125 7.37 1.60 -9.06
C GLY A 125 6.15 2.44 -9.46
N ALA A 126 5.52 3.10 -8.50
CA ALA A 126 4.40 3.99 -8.79
C ALA A 126 4.82 5.14 -9.74
N PRO A 127 4.01 5.51 -10.75
CA PRO A 127 2.64 5.07 -10.98
C PRO A 127 2.49 3.78 -11.82
N ASP A 128 3.60 3.26 -12.37
CA ASP A 128 3.62 2.15 -13.32
C ASP A 128 3.54 0.78 -12.65
N ASP A 129 3.02 0.72 -11.42
CA ASP A 129 2.87 -0.52 -10.66
C ASP A 129 1.45 -1.09 -10.73
N LEU A 130 0.43 -0.27 -10.96
CA LEU A 130 -0.98 -0.69 -10.87
C LEU A 130 -1.82 -0.24 -12.07
N TRP A 131 -2.60 -1.19 -12.58
CA TRP A 131 -3.60 -0.99 -13.63
C TRP A 131 -4.95 -1.53 -13.15
N LEU A 132 -5.98 -0.70 -13.27
CA LEU A 132 -7.36 -1.10 -13.05
C LEU A 132 -7.98 -1.52 -14.37
N THR A 133 -8.63 -2.68 -14.42
CA THR A 133 -9.23 -3.20 -15.66
C THR A 133 -10.52 -2.50 -16.04
N GLU A 134 -11.25 -1.95 -15.07
CA GLU A 134 -12.52 -1.28 -15.30
C GLU A 134 -12.81 -0.26 -14.19
N VAL A 135 -13.32 0.92 -14.57
CA VAL A 135 -13.70 1.96 -13.61
C VAL A 135 -15.20 1.86 -13.32
N ARG A 136 -15.54 1.36 -12.14
CA ARG A 136 -16.91 1.36 -11.60
C ARG A 136 -16.96 2.21 -10.34
N ALA A 137 -17.86 3.20 -10.30
CA ALA A 137 -17.94 4.08 -9.14
C ALA A 137 -18.58 3.39 -7.93
N ARG A 138 -18.04 3.68 -6.75
CA ARG A 138 -18.55 3.32 -5.43
C ARG A 138 -18.62 4.61 -4.58
N PRO A 139 -19.46 4.67 -3.53
CA PRO A 139 -19.51 5.83 -2.64
C PRO A 139 -18.14 6.16 -2.03
N GLY A 140 -17.84 7.45 -1.88
CA GLY A 140 -16.57 7.93 -1.29
C GLY A 140 -16.60 8.13 0.23
N ASP A 141 -17.54 7.49 0.93
CA ASP A 141 -17.68 7.57 2.39
C ASP A 141 -16.67 6.68 3.13
N ALA A 142 -16.48 6.93 4.42
CA ALA A 142 -15.48 6.22 5.23
C ALA A 142 -15.74 4.70 5.30
N ALA A 143 -17.00 4.28 5.32
CA ALA A 143 -17.36 2.85 5.35
C ALA A 143 -16.92 2.14 4.07
N THR A 144 -17.22 2.73 2.91
CA THR A 144 -16.83 2.17 1.60
C THR A 144 -15.31 2.20 1.41
N VAL A 145 -14.66 3.29 1.82
CA VAL A 145 -13.19 3.43 1.76
C VAL A 145 -12.51 2.39 2.67
N ALA A 146 -13.01 2.21 3.89
CA ALA A 146 -12.50 1.20 4.82
C ALA A 146 -12.69 -0.22 4.26
N ALA A 147 -13.88 -0.57 3.80
CA ALA A 147 -14.15 -1.89 3.22
C ALA A 147 -13.27 -2.16 1.98
N THR A 148 -13.08 -1.15 1.12
CA THR A 148 -12.25 -1.27 -0.08
C THR A 148 -10.78 -1.53 0.27
N VAL A 149 -10.19 -0.71 1.15
CA VAL A 149 -8.75 -0.78 1.41
C VAL A 149 -8.40 -1.78 2.50
N LEU A 150 -9.08 -1.73 3.65
CA LEU A 150 -8.73 -2.57 4.80
C LEU A 150 -9.10 -4.03 4.53
N ASP A 151 -10.39 -4.27 4.30
CA ASP A 151 -10.92 -5.64 4.18
C ASP A 151 -10.59 -6.22 2.80
N GLY A 152 -10.74 -5.41 1.74
CA GLY A 152 -10.45 -5.83 0.37
C GLY A 152 -8.97 -6.10 0.10
N HIS A 153 -8.04 -5.39 0.77
CA HIS A 153 -6.61 -5.50 0.46
C HIS A 153 -5.70 -5.72 1.65
N LEU A 154 -5.74 -4.86 2.67
CA LEU A 154 -4.70 -4.85 3.69
C LEU A 154 -4.77 -6.05 4.63
N GLU A 155 -5.95 -6.59 4.91
CA GLU A 155 -6.11 -7.85 5.64
C GLU A 155 -5.59 -9.06 4.83
N PRO A 156 -6.04 -9.31 3.58
CA PRO A 156 -5.49 -10.39 2.74
C PRO A 156 -3.97 -10.29 2.53
N LEU A 157 -3.46 -9.08 2.22
CA LEU A 157 -2.02 -8.83 2.07
C LEU A 157 -1.26 -9.15 3.36
N SER A 158 -1.82 -8.77 4.52
CA SER A 158 -1.20 -9.04 5.81
C SER A 158 -1.18 -10.54 6.12
N ALA A 159 -2.25 -11.26 5.81
CA ALA A 159 -2.31 -12.72 5.96
C ALA A 159 -1.24 -13.39 5.07
N ALA A 160 -1.20 -13.04 3.78
CA ALA A 160 -0.25 -13.58 2.81
C ALA A 160 1.21 -13.35 3.23
N LEU A 161 1.55 -12.16 3.71
CA LEU A 161 2.90 -11.86 4.18
C LEU A 161 3.27 -12.60 5.47
N ARG A 162 2.30 -12.81 6.37
CA ARG A 162 2.52 -13.54 7.63
C ARG A 162 2.69 -15.03 7.43
N ALA A 163 2.07 -15.61 6.40
CA ALA A 163 2.33 -16.98 6.00
C ALA A 163 3.78 -17.18 5.50
N ARG A 164 4.37 -16.14 4.90
CA ARG A 164 5.71 -16.19 4.27
C ARG A 164 6.85 -15.69 5.17
N HIS A 165 6.55 -14.83 6.14
CA HIS A 165 7.57 -14.12 6.93
C HIS A 165 7.17 -13.97 8.40
N PRO A 166 8.14 -14.00 9.33
CA PRO A 166 7.90 -13.71 10.75
C PRO A 166 7.71 -12.20 10.98
N VAL A 167 6.54 -11.69 10.61
CA VAL A 167 6.12 -10.30 10.82
C VAL A 167 4.93 -10.23 11.78
N ALA A 168 5.01 -9.33 12.75
CA ALA A 168 3.95 -9.17 13.74
C ALA A 168 2.70 -8.51 13.11
N PRO A 169 1.47 -8.99 13.41
CA PRO A 169 0.25 -8.35 12.91
C PRO A 169 0.13 -6.86 13.28
N GLY A 170 0.52 -6.48 14.49
CA GLY A 170 0.50 -5.08 14.93
C GLY A 170 1.48 -4.17 14.16
N LEU A 171 2.56 -4.74 13.60
CA LEU A 171 3.47 -4.01 12.72
C LEU A 171 2.77 -3.67 11.40
N LEU A 172 2.12 -4.65 10.75
CA LEU A 172 1.44 -4.44 9.47
C LEU A 172 0.23 -3.50 9.60
N ARG A 173 -0.55 -3.62 10.69
CA ARG A 173 -1.60 -2.64 11.02
C ARG A 173 -1.02 -1.24 11.24
N GLY A 174 0.12 -1.13 11.95
CA GLY A 174 0.81 0.15 12.13
C GLY A 174 1.32 0.78 10.82
N ASN A 175 1.78 -0.05 9.88
CA ASN A 175 2.15 0.40 8.54
C ASN A 175 0.92 0.89 7.76
N ALA A 176 -0.23 0.21 7.87
CA ALA A 176 -1.49 0.66 7.28
C ALA A 176 -1.92 2.04 7.80
N GLY A 177 -1.88 2.26 9.12
CA GLY A 177 -2.19 3.57 9.72
C GLY A 177 -1.18 4.66 9.33
N SER A 178 0.12 4.34 9.32
CA SER A 178 1.17 5.27 8.88
C SER A 178 1.04 5.64 7.40
N ALA A 179 0.68 4.69 6.54
CA ALA A 179 0.40 4.93 5.14
C ALA A 179 -0.80 5.86 4.95
N LEU A 180 -1.92 5.62 5.65
CA LEU A 180 -3.10 6.50 5.62
C LEU A 180 -2.74 7.93 6.05
N ALA A 181 -2.04 8.09 7.19
CA ALA A 181 -1.62 9.39 7.68
C ALA A 181 -0.67 10.12 6.72
N GLY A 182 0.25 9.37 6.10
CA GLY A 182 1.17 9.88 5.08
C GLY A 182 0.43 10.41 3.85
N THR A 183 -0.50 9.62 3.31
CA THR A 183 -1.36 10.02 2.19
C THR A 183 -2.18 11.27 2.52
N ALA A 184 -2.85 11.29 3.68
CA ALA A 184 -3.66 12.43 4.10
C ALA A 184 -2.82 13.72 4.24
N ARG A 185 -1.58 13.59 4.75
CA ARG A 185 -0.64 14.71 4.85
C ARG A 185 -0.23 15.23 3.47
N GLN A 186 0.10 14.36 2.52
CA GLN A 186 0.43 14.76 1.14
C GLN A 186 -0.74 15.46 0.46
N LEU A 187 -1.95 14.88 0.55
CA LEU A 187 -3.15 15.46 -0.02
C LEU A 187 -3.47 16.83 0.59
N GLY A 188 -3.35 16.96 1.92
CA GLY A 188 -3.54 18.22 2.62
C GLY A 188 -2.48 19.28 2.28
N GLN A 189 -1.23 18.88 2.06
CA GLN A 189 -0.15 19.78 1.61
C GLN A 189 -0.43 20.29 0.19
N TRP A 190 -0.77 19.38 -0.73
CA TRP A 190 -1.14 19.74 -2.10
C TRP A 190 -2.34 20.69 -2.10
N ALA A 191 -3.39 20.37 -1.35
CA ALA A 191 -4.60 21.19 -1.29
C ALA A 191 -4.31 22.62 -0.80
N ARG A 192 -3.46 22.79 0.21
CA ARG A 192 -3.03 24.12 0.67
C ARG A 192 -2.24 24.86 -0.39
N ALA A 193 -1.28 24.19 -1.04
CA ALA A 193 -0.46 24.80 -2.09
C ALA A 193 -1.28 25.29 -3.30
N HIS A 194 -2.47 24.71 -3.53
CA HIS A 194 -3.34 25.05 -4.66
C HIS A 194 -4.57 25.87 -4.24
N GLY A 195 -4.61 26.42 -3.02
CA GLY A 195 -5.73 27.25 -2.57
C GLY A 195 -7.06 26.48 -2.47
N ARG A 196 -7.01 25.20 -2.09
CA ARG A 196 -8.16 24.28 -1.98
C ARG A 196 -8.47 23.93 -0.52
N PRO A 197 -8.90 24.88 0.33
CA PRO A 197 -9.16 24.61 1.74
C PRO A 197 -10.31 23.60 1.95
N ASP A 198 -11.26 23.52 1.01
CA ASP A 198 -12.34 22.54 1.01
C ASP A 198 -11.82 21.10 0.87
N VAL A 199 -10.87 20.87 -0.04
CA VAL A 199 -10.20 19.57 -0.25
C VAL A 199 -9.41 19.19 1.00
N ALA A 200 -8.67 20.14 1.59
CA ALA A 200 -7.92 19.90 2.82
C ALA A 200 -8.84 19.53 4.00
N ALA A 201 -10.00 20.19 4.12
CA ALA A 201 -10.99 19.89 5.14
C ALA A 201 -11.63 18.51 4.95
N ARG A 202 -12.04 18.17 3.72
CA ARG A 202 -12.57 16.83 3.38
C ARG A 202 -11.57 15.73 3.67
N ALA A 203 -10.31 15.89 3.24
CA ALA A 203 -9.24 14.93 3.51
C ALA A 203 -9.03 14.71 5.01
N ARG A 204 -9.01 15.79 5.80
CA ARG A 204 -8.87 15.71 7.27
C ARG A 204 -10.05 14.99 7.91
N ALA A 205 -11.28 15.35 7.54
CA ALA A 205 -12.49 14.78 8.11
C ALA A 205 -12.57 13.27 7.82
N LEU A 206 -12.42 12.88 6.56
CA LEU A 206 -12.46 11.48 6.15
C LEU A 206 -11.32 10.66 6.79
N THR A 207 -10.11 11.22 6.90
CA THR A 207 -9.00 10.54 7.57
C THR A 207 -9.27 10.34 9.05
N ALA A 208 -9.81 11.35 9.75
CA ALA A 208 -10.16 11.25 11.15
C ALA A 208 -11.23 10.18 11.40
N GLU A 209 -12.25 10.12 10.53
CA GLU A 209 -13.29 9.10 10.57
C GLU A 209 -12.72 7.69 10.32
N LEU A 210 -11.85 7.51 9.33
CA LEU A 210 -11.18 6.23 9.07
C LEU A 210 -10.35 5.75 10.27
N PHE A 211 -9.69 6.66 11.00
CA PHE A 211 -8.98 6.29 12.23
C PHE A 211 -9.90 5.86 13.39
N THR A 212 -11.23 5.99 13.27
CA THR A 212 -12.16 5.38 14.24
C THR A 212 -12.42 3.89 13.96
N HIS A 213 -12.03 3.40 12.77
CA HIS A 213 -12.21 2.00 12.40
C HIS A 213 -11.40 1.06 13.32
N PRO A 214 -11.95 -0.09 13.77
CA PRO A 214 -11.26 -0.97 14.73
C PRO A 214 -9.86 -1.44 14.30
N LEU A 215 -9.64 -1.65 13.00
CA LEU A 215 -8.33 -2.03 12.47
C LEU A 215 -7.28 -0.90 12.51
N LEU A 216 -7.72 0.37 12.64
CA LEU A 216 -6.88 1.57 12.56
C LEU A 216 -6.81 2.36 13.87
N ALA A 217 -7.87 2.38 14.67
CA ALA A 217 -7.95 3.11 15.95
C ALA A 217 -6.77 2.80 16.85
N ASP A 218 -6.30 1.55 16.78
CA ASP A 218 -5.23 1.06 17.62
C ASP A 218 -3.82 1.10 17.02
N THR A 219 -3.62 1.82 15.94
CA THR A 219 -2.33 1.85 15.21
C THR A 219 -1.39 2.96 15.66
N GLY A 220 -1.93 4.06 16.19
CA GLY A 220 -1.17 5.27 16.50
C GLY A 220 -2.02 6.36 17.13
N THR A 221 -1.44 7.55 17.21
CA THR A 221 -2.13 8.79 17.61
C THR A 221 -1.95 9.82 16.50
N LEU A 222 -3.06 10.33 15.97
CA LEU A 222 -3.09 11.43 15.01
C LEU A 222 -3.27 12.76 15.75
N THR A 223 -2.29 13.65 15.66
CA THR A 223 -2.32 15.00 16.23
C THR A 223 -2.18 16.03 15.12
N GLY A 224 -3.30 16.62 14.69
CA GLY A 224 -3.32 17.47 13.51
C GLY A 224 -3.00 16.66 12.25
N THR A 225 -1.86 16.94 11.62
CA THR A 225 -1.34 16.18 10.45
C THR A 225 -0.18 15.26 10.81
N ALA A 226 0.28 15.28 12.07
CA ALA A 226 1.33 14.41 12.56
C ALA A 226 0.73 13.10 13.07
N PHE A 227 1.38 11.98 12.77
CA PHE A 227 0.96 10.66 13.24
C PHE A 227 2.13 9.99 13.93
N ARG A 228 1.88 9.42 15.11
CA ARG A 228 2.86 8.64 15.84
C ARG A 228 2.32 7.23 16.05
N ARG A 229 3.03 6.26 15.49
CA ARG A 229 2.66 4.85 15.60
C ARG A 229 2.84 4.31 17.02
N ARG A 230 2.11 3.24 17.33
CA ARG A 230 2.33 2.41 18.53
C ARG A 230 3.17 1.17 18.28
N SER A 231 3.40 0.81 17.01
CA SER A 231 4.27 -0.30 16.61
C SER A 231 5.50 0.18 15.84
N CYS A 232 6.59 -0.59 15.87
CA CYS A 232 7.80 -0.34 15.10
C CYS A 232 7.72 -1.01 13.71
N CYS A 233 8.11 -0.32 12.63
CA CYS A 233 8.20 -0.88 11.27
C CYS A 233 9.50 -1.62 10.99
N LEU A 234 10.44 -1.60 11.95
CA LEU A 234 11.81 -2.13 11.81
C LEU A 234 12.70 -1.33 10.84
N TYR A 235 12.22 -0.22 10.25
CA TYR A 235 13.02 0.58 9.31
C TYR A 235 14.35 1.07 9.91
N TYR A 236 14.40 1.31 11.22
CA TYR A 236 15.64 1.70 11.92
C TYR A 236 16.78 0.69 11.84
N ARG A 237 16.47 -0.55 11.46
CA ARG A 237 17.46 -1.63 11.28
C ARG A 237 18.03 -1.66 9.85
N VAL A 238 17.46 -0.88 8.93
CA VAL A 238 18.03 -0.66 7.59
C VAL A 238 19.35 0.09 7.74
N PRO A 239 20.45 -0.36 7.13
CA PRO A 239 21.72 0.35 7.17
C PRO A 239 21.57 1.80 6.68
N GLY A 240 21.86 2.77 7.56
CA GLY A 240 21.72 4.20 7.27
C GLY A 240 20.29 4.75 7.27
N GLY A 241 19.25 3.95 7.58
CA GLY A 241 17.84 4.36 7.47
C GLY A 241 17.33 5.29 8.57
N GLY A 242 17.91 5.24 9.78
CA GLY A 242 17.42 6.05 10.91
C GLY A 242 15.96 5.73 11.30
N LEU A 243 15.26 6.66 11.96
CA LEU A 243 13.86 6.45 12.33
C LEU A 243 12.93 6.77 11.14
N CYS A 244 11.84 6.02 10.98
CA CYS A 244 10.80 6.37 10.01
C CYS A 244 10.02 7.63 10.45
N GLY A 245 9.37 8.33 9.51
CA GLY A 245 8.67 9.59 9.78
C GLY A 245 7.60 9.53 10.88
N ASP A 246 6.93 8.39 11.07
CA ASP A 246 5.88 8.21 12.09
C ASP A 246 6.33 7.33 13.27
N CYS A 247 7.64 7.23 13.53
CA CYS A 247 8.22 6.23 14.42
C CYS A 247 7.63 6.26 15.85
N CYS A 248 7.44 5.07 16.42
CA CYS A 248 7.09 4.93 17.84
C CYS A 248 8.26 5.33 18.77
N PHE A 249 9.50 5.30 18.28
CA PHE A 249 10.67 5.72 19.05
C PHE A 249 11.04 7.18 18.76
N THR A 250 11.62 7.86 19.76
CA THR A 250 12.19 9.21 19.60
C THR A 250 13.68 9.19 19.28
N ARG A 251 14.36 8.06 19.51
CA ARG A 251 15.75 7.77 19.14
C ARG A 251 15.88 6.29 18.75
N PRO A 252 16.77 5.92 17.81
CA PRO A 252 16.99 4.51 17.47
C PRO A 252 17.27 3.67 18.72
N PRO A 253 16.57 2.55 18.93
CA PRO A 253 16.92 1.61 19.99
C PRO A 253 18.37 1.17 19.81
N ARG A 254 19.16 1.20 20.90
CA ARG A 254 20.50 0.61 20.88
C ARG A 254 20.34 -0.90 20.69
N SER A 255 21.07 -1.47 19.75
CA SER A 255 21.19 -2.92 19.63
C SER A 255 21.76 -3.45 20.95
N SER A 256 20.97 -4.20 21.70
CA SER A 256 21.47 -4.95 22.85
C SER A 256 22.15 -6.21 22.31
N PRO A 257 23.45 -6.43 22.58
CA PRO A 257 24.16 -7.64 22.15
C PRO A 257 23.56 -8.95 22.73
N ARG A 258 22.62 -8.85 23.68
CA ARG A 258 22.06 -9.98 24.44
C ARG A 258 20.55 -10.17 24.28
N ALA A 259 19.88 -9.40 23.41
CA ALA A 259 18.45 -9.62 23.20
C ALA A 259 18.22 -10.86 22.31
N PRO A 260 17.38 -11.82 22.72
CA PRO A 260 17.02 -12.93 21.84
C PRO A 260 16.34 -12.39 20.59
N SER A 261 16.69 -12.95 19.44
CA SER A 261 16.05 -12.67 18.16
C SER A 261 14.62 -13.20 18.17
N GLY A 262 13.69 -12.43 18.74
CA GLY A 262 12.25 -12.63 18.56
C GLY A 262 11.78 -12.20 17.19
#